data_AF-A0A197SSG5-F1
#
_entry.id   AF-A0A197SSG5-F1
#
_cell.length_a   1.000
_cell.length_b   1.000
_cell.length_c   1.000
_cell.angle_alpha   90.00
_cell.angle_beta   90.00
_cell.angle_gamma   90.00
#
_symmetry.space_group_name_H-M   'P 1'
#
loop_
_entity.id
_entity.type
_entity.pdbx_description
1 polymer ?
#
loop_
_entity_poly.entity_id
_entity_poly.type
_entity_poly.pdbx_seq_one_letter_code
_entity_poly.pdbx_strand_id
1 'polypeptide(L)'
;MEMRQWRSGWDKAADATEEVRQALNELGASEGATARLRPVVSGKGTPWVDVGMIPASLAQALAEAVRAGVLERSGRSPSHP
;
A
#
# COMPACT_ATOMS: atom_id res chain seq x y z
N MET A 1 -25.42 2.00 3.92
CA MET A 1 -24.61 0.97 3.27
C MET A 1 -25.02 -0.38 3.82
N GLU A 2 -25.09 -1.43 3.00
CA GLU A 2 -25.36 -2.79 3.51
C GLU A 2 -24.18 -3.32 4.34
N MET A 3 -24.46 -4.06 5.41
CA MET A 3 -23.43 -4.65 6.28
C MET A 3 -22.45 -5.56 5.52
N ARG A 4 -22.89 -6.24 4.46
CA ARG A 4 -22.02 -7.05 3.60
C ARG A 4 -21.02 -6.19 2.83
N GLN A 5 -21.47 -5.06 2.29
CA GLN A 5 -20.62 -4.13 1.53
C GLN A 5 -19.61 -3.43 2.45
N TRP A 6 -20.05 -3.09 3.67
CA TRP A 6 -19.15 -2.58 4.72
C TRP A 6 -18.05 -3.58 5.08
N ARG A 7 -18.40 -4.85 5.33
CA ARG A 7 -17.42 -5.92 5.62
C ARG A 7 -16.43 -6.12 4.47
N SER A 8 -16.91 -6.20 3.24
CA SER A 8 -16.04 -6.34 2.07
C SER A 8 -15.08 -5.15 1.91
N GLY A 9 -15.51 -3.94 2.27
CA GLY A 9 -14.62 -2.77 2.34
C GLY A 9 -13.53 -2.93 3.39
N TRP A 10 -13.86 -3.48 4.56
CA TRP A 10 -12.89 -3.74 5.61
C TRP A 10 -11.86 -4.80 5.24
N ASP A 11 -12.27 -5.92 4.65
CA ASP A 11 -11.35 -6.96 4.15
C ASP A 11 -10.36 -6.36 3.14
N LYS A 12 -10.86 -5.61 2.15
CA LYS A 12 -10.01 -4.94 1.15
C LYS A 12 -9.02 -3.95 1.77
N ALA A 13 -9.46 -3.18 2.76
CA ALA A 13 -8.57 -2.25 3.45
C ALA A 13 -7.49 -2.99 4.25
N ALA A 14 -7.85 -4.10 4.91
CA ALA A 14 -6.94 -4.92 5.69
C ALA A 14 -5.87 -5.59 4.81
N ASP A 15 -6.29 -6.21 3.70
CA ASP A 15 -5.38 -6.84 2.74
C ASP A 15 -4.38 -5.80 2.19
N ALA A 16 -4.87 -4.66 1.72
CA ALA A 16 -4.01 -3.59 1.21
C ALA A 16 -3.05 -3.03 2.29
N THR A 17 -3.48 -3.00 3.55
CA THR A 17 -2.61 -2.58 4.66
C THR A 17 -1.46 -3.55 4.86
N GLU A 18 -1.72 -4.86 4.76
CA GLU A 18 -0.70 -5.89 4.92
C GLU A 18 0.27 -5.91 3.73
N GLU A 19 -0.20 -5.73 2.50
CA GLU A 19 0.67 -5.59 1.33
C GLU A 19 1.62 -4.39 1.47
N VAL A 20 1.10 -3.23 1.88
CA VAL A 20 1.95 -2.04 2.12
C VAL A 20 2.94 -2.29 3.26
N ARG A 21 2.53 -2.98 4.32
CA ARG A 21 3.43 -3.34 5.42
C ARG A 21 4.59 -4.21 4.94
N GLN A 22 4.30 -5.24 4.15
CA GLN A 22 5.33 -6.12 3.60
C GLN A 22 6.30 -5.36 2.71
N ALA A 23 5.80 -4.54 1.78
CA ALA A 23 6.63 -3.72 0.91
C ALA A 23 7.53 -2.75 1.70
N LEU A 24 7.01 -2.11 2.75
CA LEU A 24 7.83 -1.23 3.60
C LEU A 24 8.89 -2.00 4.39
N ASN A 25 8.57 -3.19 4.88
CA ASN A 25 9.54 -4.05 5.58
C ASN A 25 10.67 -4.50 4.64
N GLU A 26 10.36 -4.84 3.39
CA GLU A 26 11.36 -5.15 2.35
C GLU A 26 12.26 -3.96 2.04
N LEU A 27 11.73 -2.74 2.13
CA LEU A 27 12.48 -1.49 2.02
C LEU A 27 13.25 -1.11 3.29
N GLY A 28 13.26 -1.97 4.32
CA GLY A 28 14.02 -1.77 5.55
C GLY A 28 13.31 -0.92 6.61
N ALA A 29 11.99 -0.79 6.53
CA ALA A 29 11.22 -0.19 7.62
C ALA A 29 11.35 -1.03 8.90
N SER A 30 11.49 -0.35 10.04
CA SER A 30 11.37 -1.01 11.34
C SER A 30 9.90 -1.32 11.63
N GLU A 31 9.65 -2.37 12.42
CA GLU A 31 8.28 -2.75 12.83
C GLU A 31 7.51 -1.58 13.46
N GLY A 32 8.19 -0.69 14.17
CA GLY A 32 7.59 0.52 14.76
C GLY A 32 7.14 1.55 13.73
N ALA A 33 7.78 1.65 12.57
CA ALA A 33 7.37 2.53 11.48
C ALA A 33 6.12 1.99 10.76
N THR A 34 6.03 0.67 10.58
CA THR A 34 4.88 0.01 9.94
C THR A 34 3.71 -0.26 10.90
N ALA A 35 3.92 -0.21 12.21
CA ALA A 35 2.87 -0.38 13.22
C ALA A 35 1.77 0.69 13.15
N ARG A 36 2.05 1.84 12.53
CA ARG A 36 1.08 2.93 12.33
C ARG A 36 0.16 2.71 11.14
N LEU A 37 0.48 1.77 10.26
CA LEU A 37 -0.37 1.40 9.14
C LEU A 37 -1.68 0.82 9.67
N ARG A 38 -2.80 1.37 9.21
CA ARG A 38 -4.11 0.85 9.58
C ARG A 38 -5.11 0.88 8.42
N PRO A 39 -5.95 -0.15 8.31
CA PRO A 39 -7.08 -0.14 7.40
C PRO A 39 -8.11 0.88 7.87
N VAL A 40 -8.67 1.64 6.94
CA VAL A 40 -9.73 2.61 7.20
C VAL A 40 -10.81 2.45 6.14
N VAL A 41 -12.07 2.51 6.55
CA VAL A 41 -13.21 2.50 5.63
C VAL A 41 -13.99 3.80 5.82
N SER A 42 -14.16 4.56 4.75
CA SER A 42 -14.87 5.86 4.81
C SER A 42 -16.35 5.66 5.13
N GLY A 43 -17.08 6.72 5.53
CA GLY A 43 -18.53 6.64 5.73
C GLY A 43 -19.33 6.23 4.48
N LYS A 44 -18.73 6.37 3.28
CA LYS A 44 -19.27 5.89 2.00
C LYS A 44 -18.80 4.46 1.65
N GLY A 45 -18.08 3.82 2.58
CA GLY A 45 -17.45 2.51 2.53
C GLY A 45 -16.39 2.31 1.45
N THR A 46 -15.72 3.38 1.07
CA THR A 46 -14.47 3.30 0.29
C THR A 46 -13.37 2.74 1.20
N PRO A 47 -12.65 1.68 0.80
CA PRO A 47 -11.48 1.19 1.54
C PRO A 47 -10.27 2.10 1.33
N TRP A 48 -9.54 2.37 2.40
CA TRP A 48 -8.35 3.19 2.46
C TRP A 48 -7.29 2.53 3.35
N VAL A 49 -6.03 2.88 3.12
CA VAL A 49 -4.91 2.58 4.02
C VAL A 49 -4.40 3.90 4.58
N ASP A 50 -4.46 4.07 5.89
CA ASP A 50 -3.82 5.20 6.56
C ASP A 50 -2.36 4.82 6.86
N VAL A 51 -1.44 5.53 6.19
CA VAL A 51 0.00 5.31 6.31
C VAL A 51 0.64 6.10 7.45
N GLY A 52 -0.10 7.03 8.06
CA GLY A 52 0.42 7.91 9.10
C GLY A 52 1.67 8.68 8.66
N MET A 53 2.59 8.89 9.60
CA MET A 53 3.90 9.47 9.32
C MET A 53 4.96 8.37 9.23
N ILE A 54 5.67 8.34 8.12
CA ILE A 54 6.86 7.52 7.91
C ILE A 54 8.14 8.37 7.95
N PRO A 55 9.30 7.80 8.32
CA PRO A 55 10.58 8.50 8.26
C PRO A 55 10.88 8.99 6.83
N ALA A 56 11.51 10.16 6.71
CA ALA A 56 11.83 10.75 5.40
C ALA A 56 12.71 9.83 4.54
N SER A 57 13.67 9.13 5.14
CA SER A 57 14.52 8.15 4.46
C SER A 57 13.71 6.99 3.87
N LEU A 58 12.71 6.49 4.60
CA LEU A 58 11.82 5.44 4.12
C LEU A 58 10.92 5.96 2.97
N ALA A 59 10.43 7.19 3.07
CA ALA A 59 9.67 7.82 1.99
C ALA A 59 10.50 7.97 0.71
N GLN A 60 11.79 8.29 0.83
CA GLN A 60 12.71 8.37 -0.30
C GLN A 60 12.95 6.98 -0.93
N ALA A 61 13.20 5.96 -0.11
CA ALA A 61 13.38 4.58 -0.57
C ALA A 61 12.12 4.06 -1.30
N LEU A 62 10.93 4.33 -0.74
CA LEU A 62 9.66 4.00 -1.39
C LEU A 62 9.51 4.70 -2.75
N ALA A 63 9.82 6.01 -2.82
CA ALA A 63 9.73 6.76 -4.06
C ALA A 63 10.71 6.23 -5.13
N GLU A 64 11.90 5.78 -4.72
CA GLU A 64 12.87 5.15 -5.62
C GLU A 64 12.38 3.80 -6.13
N ALA A 65 11.87 2.94 -5.24
CA ALA A 65 11.30 1.64 -5.61
C ALA A 65 10.12 1.79 -6.60
N VAL A 66 9.24 2.77 -6.36
CA VAL A 66 8.14 3.07 -7.28
C VAL A 66 8.66 3.52 -8.65
N ARG A 67 9.67 4.40 -8.71
CA ARG A 67 10.28 4.82 -9.98
C ARG A 67 10.92 3.64 -10.71
N ALA A 68 11.67 2.80 -10.01
CA ALA A 68 12.29 1.60 -10.57
C ALA A 68 11.23 0.68 -11.20
N GLY A 69 10.16 0.35 -10.44
CA GLY A 69 9.08 -0.49 -10.95
C GLY A 69 8.27 0.14 -12.09
N VAL A 70 8.09 1.46 -12.12
CA VAL A 70 7.44 2.17 -13.25
C VAL A 70 8.29 2.06 -14.51
N LEU A 71 9.62 2.20 -14.39
CA LEU A 71 10.55 2.06 -15.52
C LEU A 71 10.58 0.63 -16.05
N GLU A 72 10.54 -0.40 -15.19
CA GLU A 72 10.44 -1.80 -15.61
C GLU A 72 9.15 -2.11 -16.37
N ARG A 73 8.02 -1.56 -15.94
CA ARG A 73 6.74 -1.71 -16.67
C ARG A 73 6.73 -0.97 -18.01
N SER A 74 7.45 0.14 -18.10
CA SER A 74 7.56 0.95 -19.32
C SER A 74 8.54 0.34 -20.33
N GLY A 75 9.55 -0.41 -19.86
CA GLY A 75 10.50 -1.16 -20.70
C GLY A 75 9.96 -2.49 -21.24
N ARG A 76 8.92 -3.05 -20.62
CA ARG A 76 8.20 -4.22 -21.13
C ARG A 76 7.19 -3.79 -22.21
N SER A 77 7.68 -3.42 -23.39
CA SER A 77 6.82 -3.44 -24.58
C SER A 77 6.37 -4.89 -24.82
N PRO A 78 5.06 -5.16 -24.96
CA PRO A 78 4.60 -6.49 -25.32
C PRO A 78 4.97 -6.75 -26.77
N SER A 79 6.12 -7.40 -26.99
CA SER A 79 6.44 -8.04 -28.25
C SER A 79 5.32 -9.04 -28.55
N HIS A 80 4.39 -8.65 -29.42
CA HIS A 80 3.35 -9.55 -29.94
C HIS A 80 4.02 -10.61 -30.81
N PRO A 81 3.72 -11.91 -30.62
CA PRO A 81 3.85 -12.90 -31.67
C PRO A 81 2.76 -12.73 -32.75
#